data_AF-A0A351K1C1-F1
#
_entry.id   AF-A0A351K1C1-F1
#
_cell.length_a   1.000
_cell.length_b   1.000
_cell.length_c   1.000
_cell.angle_alpha   90.00
_cell.angle_beta   90.00
_cell.angle_gamma   90.00
#
_symmetry.space_group_name_H-M   'P 1'
#
loop_
_entity.id
_entity.type
_entity.pdbx_description
1 polymer ?
#
loop_
_entity_poly.entity_id
_entity_poly.type
_entity_poly.pdbx_seq_one_letter_code
_entity_poly.pdbx_strand_id
1 'polypeptide(L)'
;MTYSHPNDRERVTELLGRPPMGPFSVVHRNSQGDPVVIENAPFLDDGTPMPTRYWLVGSDETYAVAVLEANGGVRQAELEIDEDLITAAHDRHQISRAARIPEDHEGPVPSGGIGGTRRGVKCLHAHYACFLAGEDDPVGKWVHHQLGFGVCRLELDDPETTVLIEGTTFSIPTQMSAINERLTLGSYADPAELTNIIGEITDAFDDALRIHDVGRPHDIDLAITG
;
A
#
# COMPACT_ATOMS: atom_id res chain seq x y z
N MET A 1 -12.45 -21.18 -12.90
CA MET A 1 -11.54 -20.31 -12.13
C MET A 1 -10.13 -20.67 -12.50
N THR A 2 -9.38 -19.74 -13.06
CA THR A 2 -7.94 -19.86 -13.28
C THR A 2 -7.27 -19.11 -12.14
N TYR A 3 -6.84 -19.83 -11.10
CA TYR A 3 -5.94 -19.26 -10.10
C TYR A 3 -4.56 -19.12 -10.75
N SER A 4 -3.93 -17.96 -10.59
CA SER A 4 -2.61 -17.71 -11.21
C SER A 4 -1.52 -18.55 -10.54
N HIS A 5 -1.72 -18.98 -9.30
CA HIS A 5 -0.86 -19.91 -8.58
C HIS A 5 -1.68 -21.07 -8.01
N PRO A 6 -1.17 -22.33 -8.02
CA PRO A 6 -1.89 -23.50 -7.52
C PRO A 6 -2.31 -23.42 -6.04
N ASN A 7 -1.71 -22.53 -5.25
CA ASN A 7 -1.98 -22.37 -3.82
C ASN A 7 -2.69 -21.06 -3.44
N ASP A 8 -3.12 -20.23 -4.40
CA ASP A 8 -3.74 -18.93 -4.09
C ASP A 8 -4.97 -19.06 -3.20
N ARG A 9 -5.78 -20.10 -3.41
CA ARG A 9 -6.98 -20.33 -2.60
C ARG A 9 -6.64 -20.64 -1.15
N GLU A 10 -5.64 -21.47 -0.90
CA GLU A 10 -5.19 -21.80 0.46
C GLU A 10 -4.62 -20.56 1.14
N ARG A 11 -3.71 -19.84 0.46
CA ARG A 11 -3.08 -18.66 1.03
C ARG A 11 -4.08 -17.54 1.33
N VAL A 12 -5.01 -17.26 0.42
CA VAL A 12 -6.08 -16.27 0.66
C VAL A 12 -7.02 -16.73 1.78
N THR A 13 -7.25 -18.03 1.95
CA THR A 13 -8.04 -18.56 3.08
C THR A 13 -7.35 -18.26 4.42
N GLU A 14 -6.03 -18.42 4.50
CA GLU A 14 -5.24 -18.07 5.69
C GLU A 14 -5.33 -16.57 5.98
N LEU A 15 -5.08 -15.74 4.97
CA LEU A 15 -5.10 -14.27 5.08
C LEU A 15 -6.47 -13.73 5.50
N LEU A 16 -7.56 -14.30 4.96
CA LEU A 16 -8.92 -13.93 5.35
C LEU A 16 -9.35 -14.52 6.71
N GLY A 17 -8.65 -15.53 7.21
CA GLY A 17 -9.07 -16.33 8.37
C GLY A 17 -10.34 -17.18 8.14
N ARG A 18 -10.82 -17.24 6.90
CA ARG A 18 -12.02 -17.99 6.49
C ARG A 18 -11.96 -18.33 5.00
N PRO A 19 -12.65 -19.40 4.55
CA PRO A 19 -12.72 -19.72 3.12
C PRO A 19 -13.39 -18.58 2.33
N PRO A 20 -12.86 -18.23 1.14
CA PRO A 20 -13.53 -17.33 0.21
C PRO A 20 -14.92 -17.86 -0.16
N MET A 21 -15.92 -16.97 -0.11
CA MET A 21 -17.34 -17.30 -0.35
C MET A 21 -17.75 -17.30 -1.83
N GLY A 22 -16.79 -17.08 -2.72
CA GLY A 22 -17.04 -17.01 -4.16
C GLY A 22 -15.76 -17.09 -4.98
N PRO A 23 -15.89 -17.05 -6.32
CA PRO A 23 -14.76 -16.94 -7.23
C PRO A 23 -13.98 -15.65 -7.00
N PHE A 24 -12.66 -15.74 -7.11
CA PHE A 24 -11.78 -14.58 -7.11
C PHE A 24 -10.53 -14.85 -7.95
N SER A 25 -9.82 -13.77 -8.26
CA SER A 25 -8.46 -13.77 -8.83
C SER A 25 -7.55 -12.90 -7.95
N VAL A 26 -6.28 -13.26 -7.82
CA VAL A 26 -5.28 -12.36 -7.21
C VAL A 26 -4.85 -11.35 -8.26
N VAL A 27 -5.03 -10.06 -7.99
CA VAL A 27 -4.73 -8.96 -8.94
C VAL A 27 -3.56 -8.08 -8.49
N HIS A 28 -3.17 -8.15 -7.22
CA HIS A 28 -1.97 -7.50 -6.71
C HIS A 28 -1.22 -8.42 -5.76
N ARG A 29 0.11 -8.41 -5.84
CA ARG A 29 1.03 -9.16 -4.97
C ARG A 29 2.15 -8.26 -4.51
N ASN A 30 2.68 -8.53 -3.33
CA ASN A 30 3.88 -7.85 -2.83
C ASN A 30 5.16 -8.40 -3.50
N SER A 31 6.31 -7.84 -3.12
CA SER A 31 7.64 -8.22 -3.63
C SER A 31 7.99 -9.70 -3.40
N GLN A 32 7.42 -10.33 -2.37
CA GLN A 32 7.60 -11.75 -2.06
C GLN A 32 6.64 -12.66 -2.83
N GLY A 33 5.74 -12.08 -3.63
CA GLY A 33 4.73 -12.80 -4.40
C GLY A 33 3.48 -13.20 -3.59
N ASP A 34 3.33 -12.71 -2.36
CA ASP A 34 2.16 -13.00 -1.52
C ASP A 34 0.93 -12.19 -2.00
N PRO A 35 -0.30 -12.76 -1.97
CA PRO A 35 -1.50 -12.02 -2.36
C PRO A 35 -1.76 -10.81 -1.47
N VAL A 36 -1.97 -9.64 -2.09
CA VAL A 36 -2.30 -8.40 -1.38
C VAL A 36 -3.71 -7.95 -1.73
N VAL A 37 -4.10 -8.04 -3.00
CA VAL A 37 -5.46 -7.72 -3.44
C VAL A 37 -6.05 -8.86 -4.24
N ILE A 38 -7.28 -9.24 -3.88
CA ILE A 38 -8.12 -10.11 -4.70
C ILE A 38 -9.21 -9.30 -5.41
N GLU A 39 -9.49 -9.69 -6.64
CA GLU A 39 -10.67 -9.29 -7.40
C GLU A 39 -11.72 -10.40 -7.29
N ASN A 40 -12.83 -10.09 -6.65
CA ASN A 40 -13.96 -10.99 -6.48
C ASN A 40 -14.87 -10.99 -7.71
N ALA A 41 -15.49 -12.13 -7.99
CA ALA A 41 -16.61 -12.18 -8.91
C ALA A 41 -17.79 -11.35 -8.40
N PRO A 42 -18.70 -10.89 -9.28
CA PRO A 42 -19.84 -10.07 -8.89
C PRO A 42 -20.82 -10.77 -7.95
N PHE A 43 -20.77 -12.10 -7.88
CA PHE A 43 -21.67 -12.92 -7.05
C PHE A 43 -20.89 -13.95 -6.25
N LEU A 44 -21.39 -14.23 -5.05
CA LEU A 44 -20.96 -15.35 -4.22
C LEU A 44 -21.41 -16.68 -4.82
N ASP A 45 -20.91 -17.80 -4.28
CA ASP A 45 -21.29 -19.15 -4.72
C ASP A 45 -22.80 -19.44 -4.57
N ASP A 46 -23.49 -18.73 -3.66
CA ASP A 46 -24.95 -18.83 -3.44
C ASP A 46 -25.77 -17.84 -4.29
N GLY A 47 -25.13 -17.07 -5.17
CA GLY A 47 -25.77 -16.05 -6.00
C GLY A 47 -25.98 -14.70 -5.33
N THR A 48 -25.60 -14.53 -4.06
CA THR A 48 -25.69 -13.23 -3.37
C THR A 48 -24.76 -12.20 -4.05
N PRO A 49 -25.22 -10.95 -4.29
CA PRO A 49 -24.38 -9.88 -4.77
C PRO A 49 -23.15 -9.63 -3.89
N MET A 50 -21.95 -9.67 -4.48
CA MET A 50 -20.70 -9.37 -3.77
C MET A 50 -20.67 -7.87 -3.43
N PRO A 51 -20.49 -7.48 -2.15
CA PRO A 51 -20.58 -6.08 -1.72
C PRO A 51 -19.42 -5.19 -2.21
N THR A 52 -18.30 -5.77 -2.61
CA THR A 52 -17.17 -5.01 -3.17
C THR A 52 -16.33 -5.89 -4.09
N ARG A 53 -15.83 -5.29 -5.17
CA ARG A 53 -15.07 -5.99 -6.22
C ARG A 53 -13.65 -6.30 -5.76
N TYR A 54 -12.98 -5.38 -5.10
CA TYR A 54 -11.61 -5.55 -4.63
C TYR A 54 -11.56 -5.69 -3.11
N TRP A 55 -10.76 -6.65 -2.62
CA TRP A 55 -10.48 -6.86 -1.21
C TRP A 55 -8.99 -6.85 -0.94
N LEU A 56 -8.58 -6.05 0.04
CA LEU A 56 -7.25 -6.09 0.61
C LEU A 56 -7.18 -7.33 1.52
N VAL A 57 -6.21 -8.20 1.24
CA VAL A 57 -5.98 -9.45 1.98
C VAL A 57 -4.56 -9.56 2.52
N GLY A 58 -3.61 -8.77 1.99
CA GLY A 58 -2.23 -8.78 2.48
C GLY A 58 -2.18 -8.42 3.97
N SER A 59 -1.41 -9.17 4.75
CA SER A 59 -1.41 -9.06 6.22
C SER A 59 -0.93 -7.70 6.68
N ASP A 60 0.17 -7.22 6.09
CA ASP A 60 0.87 -6.03 6.52
C ASP A 60 0.11 -4.79 6.05
N GLU A 61 -0.40 -4.81 4.82
CA GLU A 61 -1.24 -3.75 4.26
C GLU A 61 -2.56 -3.64 5.02
N THR A 62 -3.22 -4.76 5.34
CA THR A 62 -4.48 -4.75 6.10
C THR A 62 -4.27 -4.19 7.51
N TYR A 63 -3.17 -4.57 8.17
CA TYR A 63 -2.81 -4.05 9.48
C TYR A 63 -2.49 -2.55 9.43
N ALA A 64 -1.64 -2.12 8.49
CA ALA A 64 -1.23 -0.73 8.34
C ALA A 64 -2.44 0.19 8.05
N VAL A 65 -3.33 -0.22 7.14
CA VAL A 65 -4.59 0.49 6.88
C VAL A 65 -5.47 0.52 8.12
N ALA A 66 -5.58 -0.57 8.88
CA ALA A 66 -6.39 -0.59 10.10
C ALA A 66 -5.86 0.38 11.18
N VAL A 67 -4.54 0.49 11.32
CA VAL A 67 -3.91 1.47 12.22
C VAL A 67 -4.21 2.90 11.75
N LEU A 68 -4.08 3.18 10.45
CA LEU A 68 -4.41 4.49 9.87
C LEU A 68 -5.89 4.86 10.10
N GLU A 69 -6.81 3.91 9.89
CA GLU A 69 -8.24 4.13 10.19
C GLU A 69 -8.50 4.40 11.66
N ALA A 70 -7.88 3.63 12.57
CA ALA A 70 -8.01 3.82 14.01
C ALA A 70 -7.52 5.21 14.46
N ASN A 71 -6.55 5.78 13.76
CA ASN A 71 -6.04 7.13 13.98
C ASN A 71 -6.88 8.23 13.29
N GLY A 72 -8.03 7.88 12.72
CA GLY A 72 -8.96 8.84 12.10
C GLY A 72 -8.71 9.09 10.61
N GLY A 73 -7.96 8.21 9.93
CA GLY A 73 -7.57 8.37 8.53
C GLY A 73 -8.74 8.55 7.56
N VAL A 74 -9.89 7.92 7.80
CA VAL A 74 -11.11 8.13 6.99
C VAL A 74 -11.52 9.60 7.00
N ARG A 75 -11.58 10.22 8.19
CA ARG A 75 -11.95 11.62 8.34
C ARG A 75 -10.91 12.54 7.72
N GLN A 76 -9.62 12.21 7.84
CA GLN A 76 -8.54 12.99 7.23
C GLN A 76 -8.64 12.96 5.70
N ALA A 77 -8.81 11.77 5.11
CA ALA A 77 -8.98 11.62 3.67
C ALA A 77 -10.17 12.44 3.15
N GLU A 78 -11.33 12.39 3.82
CA GLU A 78 -12.51 13.18 3.45
C GLU A 78 -12.33 14.70 3.63
N LEU A 79 -11.39 15.15 4.46
CA LEU A 79 -11.07 16.57 4.64
C LEU A 79 -10.07 17.07 3.60
N GLU A 80 -9.13 16.23 3.19
CA GLU A 80 -8.01 16.59 2.31
C GLU A 80 -8.31 16.37 0.83
N ILE A 81 -9.23 15.46 0.51
CA ILE A 81 -9.61 15.11 -0.86
C ILE A 81 -10.95 15.75 -1.20
N ASP A 82 -11.01 16.38 -2.38
CA ASP A 82 -12.25 16.93 -2.91
C ASP A 82 -13.33 15.85 -3.05
N GLU A 83 -14.51 16.12 -2.51
CA GLU A 83 -15.66 15.22 -2.54
C GLU A 83 -16.10 14.87 -3.97
N ASP A 84 -15.93 15.77 -4.93
CA ASP A 84 -16.26 15.52 -6.34
C ASP A 84 -15.32 14.44 -6.93
N LEU A 85 -14.05 14.39 -6.49
CA LEU A 85 -13.10 13.36 -6.90
C LEU A 85 -13.45 12.00 -6.29
N ILE A 86 -13.88 11.97 -5.03
CA ILE A 86 -14.34 10.74 -4.36
C ILE A 86 -15.59 10.21 -5.07
N THR A 87 -16.53 11.10 -5.41
CA THR A 87 -17.75 10.75 -6.15
C THR A 87 -17.42 10.20 -7.54
N ALA A 88 -16.52 10.86 -8.28
CA ALA A 88 -16.08 10.38 -9.59
C ALA A 88 -15.36 9.02 -9.52
N ALA A 89 -14.64 8.72 -8.44
CA ALA A 89 -14.03 7.41 -8.22
C ALA A 89 -15.10 6.33 -7.98
N HIS A 90 -16.12 6.63 -7.18
CA HIS A 90 -17.26 5.73 -6.99
C HIS A 90 -18.01 5.44 -8.29
N ASP A 91 -18.24 6.45 -9.13
CA ASP A 91 -18.94 6.28 -10.41
C ASP A 91 -18.13 5.39 -11.37
N ARG A 92 -16.82 5.62 -11.48
CA ARG A 92 -15.94 4.76 -12.28
C ARG A 92 -15.91 3.32 -11.78
N HIS A 93 -15.83 3.12 -10.47
CA HIS A 93 -15.89 1.81 -9.85
C HIS A 93 -17.24 1.11 -10.11
N GLN A 94 -18.35 1.84 -10.08
CA GLN A 94 -19.67 1.30 -10.40
C GLN A 94 -19.76 0.82 -11.84
N ILE A 95 -19.27 1.63 -12.79
CA ILE A 95 -19.23 1.27 -14.21
C ILE A 95 -18.35 0.03 -14.42
N SER A 96 -17.15 0.02 -13.83
CA SER A 96 -16.19 -1.09 -13.97
C SER A 96 -16.76 -2.40 -13.39
N ARG A 97 -17.46 -2.33 -12.26
CA ARG A 97 -18.15 -3.47 -11.65
C ARG A 97 -19.32 -3.96 -12.50
N ALA A 98 -20.16 -3.04 -12.99
CA ALA A 98 -21.34 -3.39 -13.78
C ALA A 98 -20.95 -4.16 -15.06
N ALA A 99 -19.84 -3.78 -15.69
CA ALA A 99 -19.30 -4.46 -16.86
C ALA A 99 -18.91 -5.93 -16.63
N ARG A 100 -18.83 -6.40 -15.37
CA ARG A 100 -18.52 -7.80 -15.04
C ARG A 100 -19.76 -8.66 -14.81
N ILE A 101 -20.94 -8.06 -14.72
CA ILE A 101 -22.20 -8.79 -14.52
C ILE A 101 -22.60 -9.42 -15.86
N PRO A 102 -22.96 -10.72 -15.90
CA PRO A 102 -23.47 -11.35 -17.12
C PRO A 102 -24.71 -10.61 -17.66
N GLU A 103 -24.79 -10.43 -18.98
CA GLU A 103 -25.91 -9.71 -19.62
C GLU A 103 -27.28 -10.39 -19.40
N ASP A 104 -27.26 -11.70 -19.17
CA ASP A 104 -28.42 -12.55 -18.93
C ASP A 104 -28.74 -12.75 -17.44
N HIS A 105 -28.06 -12.02 -16.53
CA HIS A 105 -28.31 -12.12 -15.10
C HIS A 105 -29.71 -11.60 -14.72
N GLU A 106 -30.51 -12.46 -14.10
CA GLU A 106 -31.79 -12.11 -13.52
C GLU A 106 -31.70 -12.04 -11.98
N GLY A 107 -32.13 -10.92 -11.39
CA GLY A 107 -32.23 -10.77 -9.93
C GLY A 107 -31.45 -9.57 -9.37
N PRO A 108 -31.22 -9.53 -8.05
CA PRO A 108 -30.46 -8.46 -7.41
C PRO A 108 -29.04 -8.37 -7.98
N VAL A 109 -28.52 -7.14 -8.08
CA VAL A 109 -27.16 -6.86 -8.56
C VAL A 109 -26.35 -6.08 -7.52
N PRO A 110 -25.02 -6.23 -7.50
CA PRO A 110 -24.14 -5.41 -6.67
C PRO A 110 -24.36 -3.91 -6.94
N SER A 111 -24.52 -3.12 -5.87
CA SER A 111 -24.79 -1.68 -5.94
C SER A 111 -23.90 -0.89 -4.97
N GLY A 112 -23.82 0.43 -5.15
CA GLY A 112 -22.92 1.31 -4.39
C GLY A 112 -21.56 1.52 -5.06
N GLY A 113 -20.78 2.47 -4.58
CA GLY A 113 -19.41 2.74 -4.97
C GLY A 113 -18.41 1.79 -4.30
N ILE A 114 -17.19 2.29 -4.10
CA ILE A 114 -16.09 1.56 -3.47
C ILE A 114 -16.47 1.18 -2.03
N GLY A 115 -16.23 -0.08 -1.63
CA GLY A 115 -16.64 -0.59 -0.32
C GLY A 115 -18.17 -0.71 -0.10
N GLY A 116 -18.96 -0.56 -1.16
CA GLY A 116 -20.43 -0.63 -1.13
C GLY A 116 -21.09 0.63 -0.54
N THR A 117 -20.36 1.74 -0.42
CA THR A 117 -20.91 3.01 0.07
C THR A 117 -21.74 3.73 -0.99
N ARG A 118 -22.65 4.62 -0.58
CA ARG A 118 -23.37 5.51 -1.52
C ARG A 118 -22.68 6.84 -1.73
N ARG A 119 -21.92 7.31 -0.74
CA ARG A 119 -21.22 8.60 -0.71
C ARG A 119 -20.13 8.54 0.35
N GLY A 120 -19.06 9.31 0.14
CA GLY A 120 -17.96 9.43 1.10
C GLY A 120 -17.20 8.12 1.29
N VAL A 121 -16.33 8.10 2.30
CA VAL A 121 -15.41 6.99 2.54
C VAL A 121 -15.92 6.15 3.70
N LYS A 122 -16.32 4.90 3.40
CA LYS A 122 -16.73 3.95 4.46
C LYS A 122 -15.54 3.34 5.18
N CYS A 123 -14.52 2.93 4.43
CA CYS A 123 -13.27 2.36 4.92
C CYS A 123 -12.15 2.56 3.90
N LEU A 124 -10.92 2.73 4.38
CA LEU A 124 -9.70 2.87 3.59
C LEU A 124 -9.27 1.55 2.93
N HIS A 125 -9.60 0.38 3.50
CA HIS A 125 -9.20 -0.92 2.91
C HIS A 125 -9.73 -1.11 1.49
N ALA A 126 -10.99 -0.76 1.27
CA ALA A 126 -11.62 -0.92 -0.05
C ALA A 126 -11.01 0.04 -1.07
N HIS A 127 -10.74 1.28 -0.66
CA HIS A 127 -10.12 2.28 -1.53
C HIS A 127 -8.67 1.92 -1.86
N TYR A 128 -7.89 1.50 -0.87
CA TYR A 128 -6.52 1.07 -1.11
C TYR A 128 -6.45 -0.16 -2.02
N ALA A 129 -7.36 -1.12 -1.84
CA ALA A 129 -7.47 -2.26 -2.74
C ALA A 129 -7.82 -1.86 -4.19
N CYS A 130 -8.71 -0.88 -4.40
CA CYS A 130 -9.04 -0.37 -5.74
C CYS A 130 -7.82 0.28 -6.40
N PHE A 131 -7.10 1.12 -5.67
CA PHE A 131 -5.87 1.76 -6.15
C PHE A 131 -4.80 0.74 -6.54
N LEU A 132 -4.50 -0.22 -5.66
CA LEU A 132 -3.50 -1.28 -5.95
C LEU A 132 -3.92 -2.19 -7.11
N ALA A 133 -5.22 -2.34 -7.36
CA ALA A 133 -5.75 -3.05 -8.53
C ALA A 133 -5.70 -2.22 -9.82
N GLY A 134 -5.22 -0.97 -9.75
CA GLY A 134 -5.03 -0.08 -10.91
C GLY A 134 -6.22 0.80 -11.24
N GLU A 135 -7.26 0.88 -10.39
CA GLU A 135 -8.29 1.89 -10.54
C GLU A 135 -7.74 3.26 -10.08
N ASP A 136 -8.10 4.33 -10.79
CA ASP A 136 -7.73 5.69 -10.39
C ASP A 136 -8.62 6.14 -9.22
N ASP A 137 -8.24 5.74 -8.01
CA ASP A 137 -8.91 6.07 -6.76
C ASP A 137 -8.08 7.07 -5.94
N PRO A 138 -8.52 8.33 -5.80
CA PRO A 138 -7.78 9.36 -5.08
C PRO A 138 -7.61 9.05 -3.59
N VAL A 139 -8.58 8.37 -2.98
CA VAL A 139 -8.48 7.95 -1.56
C VAL A 139 -7.48 6.82 -1.44
N GLY A 140 -7.51 5.84 -2.34
CA GLY A 140 -6.52 4.76 -2.35
C GLY A 140 -5.10 5.28 -2.58
N LYS A 141 -4.92 6.26 -3.47
CA LYS A 141 -3.63 6.95 -3.66
C LYS A 141 -3.20 7.70 -2.40
N TRP A 142 -4.11 8.40 -1.74
CA TRP A 142 -3.83 9.07 -0.47
C TRP A 142 -3.40 8.06 0.61
N VAL A 143 -4.08 6.92 0.73
CA VAL A 143 -3.68 5.83 1.65
C VAL A 143 -2.26 5.35 1.32
N HIS A 144 -1.96 5.11 0.04
CA HIS A 144 -0.63 4.71 -0.40
C HIS A 144 0.46 5.67 0.11
N HIS A 145 0.23 6.97 -0.06
CA HIS A 145 1.12 8.02 0.41
C HIS A 145 1.27 8.03 1.94
N GLN A 146 0.17 7.91 2.70
CA GLN A 146 0.21 7.89 4.17
C GLN A 146 0.96 6.69 4.72
N LEU A 147 0.83 5.54 4.07
CA LEU A 147 1.52 4.31 4.48
C LEU A 147 2.96 4.27 3.97
N GLY A 148 3.29 5.04 2.92
CA GLY A 148 4.62 5.01 2.30
C GLY A 148 4.99 3.61 1.80
N PHE A 149 4.04 2.87 1.25
CA PHE A 149 4.35 1.59 0.61
C PHE A 149 5.05 1.84 -0.73
N GLY A 150 6.37 2.04 -0.71
CA GLY A 150 7.19 2.21 -1.90
C GLY A 150 8.52 1.47 -1.77
N VAL A 151 9.11 1.08 -2.89
CA VAL A 151 10.48 0.56 -2.90
C VAL A 151 11.41 1.75 -2.72
N CYS A 152 12.02 1.86 -1.54
CA CYS A 152 13.14 2.75 -1.31
C CYS A 152 14.42 2.05 -1.74
N ARG A 153 15.07 2.55 -2.80
CA ARG A 153 16.43 2.13 -3.16
C ARG A 153 17.43 3.13 -2.59
N LEU A 154 18.39 2.62 -1.83
CA LEU A 154 19.53 3.37 -1.33
C LEU A 154 20.78 2.91 -2.08
N GLU A 155 21.48 3.84 -2.74
CA GLU A 155 22.83 3.68 -3.28
C GLU A 155 23.80 4.46 -2.39
N LEU A 156 24.59 3.73 -1.61
CA LEU A 156 25.50 4.30 -0.61
C LEU A 156 26.81 4.78 -1.28
N ASP A 157 27.02 6.09 -1.37
CA ASP A 157 28.30 6.70 -1.80
C ASP A 157 28.90 7.60 -0.69
N ASP A 158 30.11 8.11 -0.93
CA ASP A 158 30.80 9.09 -0.09
C ASP A 158 31.08 10.35 -0.95
N PRO A 159 30.57 11.54 -0.59
CA PRO A 159 30.01 11.93 0.71
C PRO A 159 28.48 11.85 0.85
N GLU A 160 27.75 11.29 -0.12
CA GLU A 160 26.28 11.30 -0.14
C GLU A 160 25.72 9.94 -0.53
N THR A 161 24.56 9.58 0.01
CA THR A 161 23.77 8.42 -0.40
C THR A 161 22.66 8.89 -1.30
N THR A 162 22.52 8.26 -2.47
CA THR A 162 21.40 8.51 -3.37
C THR A 162 20.20 7.67 -2.92
N VAL A 163 19.07 8.32 -2.72
CA VAL A 163 17.80 7.72 -2.34
C VAL A 163 16.83 7.84 -3.52
N LEU A 164 16.24 6.72 -3.92
CA LEU A 164 15.18 6.67 -4.92
C LEU A 164 13.92 6.09 -4.28
N ILE A 165 12.85 6.88 -4.20
CA ILE A 165 11.53 6.45 -3.71
C ILE A 165 10.49 6.87 -4.74
N GLU A 166 9.73 5.91 -5.27
CA GLU A 166 8.61 6.16 -6.20
C GLU A 166 8.98 7.05 -7.42
N GLY A 167 10.24 7.01 -7.87
CA GLY A 167 10.73 7.82 -8.98
C GLY A 167 11.26 9.21 -8.59
N THR A 168 11.14 9.59 -7.32
CA THR A 168 11.79 10.78 -6.75
C THR A 168 13.19 10.40 -6.29
N THR A 169 14.19 11.10 -6.83
CA THR A 169 15.59 10.92 -6.45
C THR A 169 16.05 12.11 -5.61
N PHE A 170 16.67 11.84 -4.47
CA PHE A 170 17.33 12.84 -3.64
C PHE A 170 18.59 12.28 -3.00
N SER A 171 19.47 13.17 -2.54
CA SER A 171 20.71 12.79 -1.86
C SER A 171 20.62 13.13 -0.38
N ILE A 172 21.14 12.23 0.46
CA ILE A 172 21.36 12.51 1.89
C ILE A 172 22.87 12.52 2.17
N PRO A 173 23.38 13.44 3.02
CA PRO A 173 24.77 13.42 3.41
C PRO A 173 25.10 12.15 4.20
N THR A 174 26.02 11.34 3.69
CA THR A 174 26.56 10.15 4.34
C THR A 174 28.06 10.15 4.13
N GLN A 175 28.77 10.91 4.96
CA GLN A 175 30.23 10.94 4.94
C GLN A 175 30.77 9.62 5.50
N MET A 176 30.73 8.56 4.70
CA MET A 176 31.07 7.20 5.10
C MET A 176 32.53 7.11 5.59
N SER A 177 33.43 7.92 5.01
CA SER A 177 34.81 8.06 5.49
C SER A 177 34.89 8.64 6.90
N ALA A 178 34.12 9.68 7.21
CA ALA A 178 34.07 10.29 8.54
C ALA A 178 33.41 9.36 9.59
N ILE A 179 32.35 8.66 9.20
CA ILE A 179 31.71 7.63 10.04
C ILE A 179 32.72 6.52 10.36
N ASN A 180 33.44 6.02 9.35
CA ASN A 180 34.49 5.02 9.55
C ASN A 180 35.60 5.53 10.47
N GLU A 181 36.07 6.78 10.30
CA GLU A 181 37.10 7.35 11.17
C GLU A 181 36.64 7.43 12.64
N ARG A 182 35.40 7.90 12.90
CA ARG A 182 34.78 7.92 14.24
C ARG A 182 34.74 6.52 14.86
N LEU A 183 34.34 5.51 14.09
CA LEU A 183 34.30 4.11 14.53
C LEU A 183 35.67 3.46 14.69
N THR A 184 36.70 3.96 13.99
CA THR A 184 38.07 3.42 14.07
C THR A 184 38.82 4.02 15.27
N LEU A 185 38.57 5.29 15.60
CA LEU A 185 39.16 5.98 16.74
C LEU A 185 38.50 5.60 18.08
N GLY A 186 37.19 5.34 18.08
CA GLY A 186 36.48 4.74 19.19
C GLY A 186 36.44 3.24 19.03
N SER A 187 37.45 2.51 19.53
CA SER A 187 37.47 1.04 19.72
C SER A 187 36.09 0.42 19.54
N TYR A 188 35.84 -0.29 18.42
CA TYR A 188 34.62 -1.03 18.12
C TYR A 188 33.71 -1.22 19.35
N ALA A 189 32.63 -0.43 19.41
CA ALA A 189 31.58 -0.39 20.43
C ALA A 189 31.78 0.56 21.64
N ASP A 190 31.73 1.88 21.41
CA ASP A 190 30.93 2.73 22.29
C ASP A 190 29.48 2.71 21.77
N PRO A 191 28.54 2.04 22.47
CA PRO A 191 27.13 2.00 22.07
C PRO A 191 26.49 3.40 21.96
N ALA A 192 26.97 4.39 22.71
CA ALA A 192 26.48 5.75 22.63
C ALA A 192 26.84 6.37 21.27
N GLU A 193 28.07 6.16 20.79
CA GLU A 193 28.50 6.70 19.51
C GLU A 193 27.79 6.04 18.32
N LEU A 194 27.54 4.73 18.39
CA LEU A 194 26.70 4.04 17.40
C LEU A 194 25.27 4.59 17.38
N THR A 195 24.70 4.87 18.57
CA THR A 195 23.37 5.45 18.68
C THR A 195 23.32 6.85 18.10
N ASN A 196 24.34 7.67 18.34
CA ASN A 196 24.46 9.02 17.78
C ASN A 196 24.55 8.98 16.25
N ILE A 197 25.40 8.11 15.69
CA ILE A 197 25.55 7.95 14.23
C ILE A 197 24.24 7.52 13.59
N ILE A 198 23.54 6.54 14.18
CA ILE A 198 22.21 6.10 13.69
C ILE A 198 21.22 7.25 13.74
N GLY A 199 21.22 8.04 14.82
CA GLY A 199 20.37 9.21 14.97
C GLY A 199 20.62 10.26 13.88
N GLU A 200 21.87 10.66 13.67
CA GLU A 200 22.26 11.63 12.65
C GLU A 200 21.82 11.21 11.24
N ILE A 201 22.01 9.94 10.87
CA ILE A 201 21.58 9.40 9.57
C ILE A 201 20.05 9.38 9.46
N THR A 202 19.36 8.97 10.54
CA THR A 202 17.89 8.91 10.57
C THR A 202 17.28 10.30 10.42
N ASP A 203 17.81 11.30 11.13
CA ASP A 203 17.36 12.68 11.05
C ASP A 203 17.58 13.27 9.66
N ALA A 204 18.76 13.03 9.05
CA ALA A 204 19.06 13.47 7.69
C ALA A 204 18.11 12.84 6.65
N PHE A 205 17.76 11.57 6.84
CA PHE A 205 16.80 10.88 5.98
C PHE A 205 15.38 11.44 6.14
N ASP A 206 14.90 11.59 7.38
CA ASP A 206 13.56 12.12 7.66
C ASP A 206 13.41 13.59 7.19
N ASP A 207 14.48 14.39 7.29
CA ASP A 207 14.52 15.76 6.75
C ASP A 207 14.44 15.78 5.22
N ALA A 208 15.17 14.89 4.55
CA ALA A 208 15.11 14.79 3.10
C ALA A 208 13.72 14.34 2.61
N LEU A 209 13.10 13.35 3.26
CA LEU A 209 11.72 12.96 2.99
C LEU A 209 10.77 14.16 3.08
N ARG A 210 10.90 14.97 4.14
CA ARG A 210 10.08 16.17 4.34
C ARG A 210 10.30 17.24 3.28
N ILE A 211 11.56 17.47 2.88
CA ILE A 211 11.90 18.46 1.84
C ILE A 211 11.32 18.07 0.49
N HIS A 212 11.29 16.77 0.19
CA HIS A 212 10.84 16.24 -1.09
C HIS A 212 9.36 15.84 -1.12
N ASP A 213 8.61 16.05 -0.03
CA ASP A 213 7.20 15.66 0.12
C ASP A 213 6.98 14.17 -0.15
N VAL A 214 7.87 13.33 0.39
CA VAL A 214 7.86 11.87 0.22
C VAL A 214 7.46 11.20 1.54
N GLY A 215 6.48 10.29 1.49
CA GLY A 215 6.09 9.45 2.62
C GLY A 215 7.20 8.49 3.06
N ARG A 216 7.24 8.12 4.35
CA ARG A 216 8.29 7.23 4.88
C ARG A 216 8.11 5.80 4.33
N PRO A 217 9.12 5.22 3.65
CA PRO A 217 8.97 3.92 3.01
C PRO A 217 8.80 2.80 4.04
N HIS A 218 7.87 1.87 3.79
CA HIS A 218 7.70 0.65 4.59
C HIS A 218 8.62 -0.49 4.14
N ASP A 219 8.99 -0.55 2.85
CA ASP A 219 9.94 -1.53 2.32
C ASP A 219 11.21 -0.83 1.79
N ILE A 220 12.38 -1.31 2.23
CA ILE A 220 13.69 -0.76 1.82
C ILE A 220 14.46 -1.85 1.09
N ASP A 221 14.71 -1.63 -0.21
CA ASP A 221 15.65 -2.43 -1.00
C ASP A 221 17.03 -1.76 -0.92
N LEU A 222 17.89 -2.30 -0.06
CA LEU A 222 19.24 -1.79 0.11
C LEU A 222 20.17 -2.34 -1.00
N ALA A 223 20.69 -1.47 -1.85
CA ALA A 223 21.68 -1.83 -2.87
C ALA A 223 23.04 -1.22 -2.49
N ILE A 224 23.95 -2.05 -1.96
CA ILE A 224 25.32 -1.60 -1.70
C ILE A 224 26.11 -1.70 -3.00
N THR A 225 26.26 -0.58 -3.68
CA THR A 225 27.27 -0.41 -4.72
C THR A 225 28.56 0.07 -4.06
N GLY A 226 29.70 -0.49 -4.47
CA GLY A 226 31.02 -0.16 -3.92
C GLY A 226 31.98 0.25 -5.01
#